data_AF-A0A317XVW2-F1
#
_entry.id   AF-A0A317XVW2-F1
#
_cell.length_a   1.000
_cell.length_b   1.000
_cell.length_c   1.000
_cell.angle_alpha   90.00
_cell.angle_beta   90.00
_cell.angle_gamma   90.00
#
_symmetry.space_group_name_H-M   'P 1'
#
loop_
_entity.id
_entity.type
_entity.pdbx_description
1 polymer ?
#
loop_
_entity_poly.entity_id
_entity_poly.type
_entity_poly.pdbx_seq_one_letter_code
_entity_poly.pdbx_strand_id
1 'polypeptide(L)'
;MVSILVESFSPLPRHLCLHLPPSAMAADVVEGFQLALGATSRKAFRLMHNGRCLSSSVRLSTLGLADGTRSPSGSLTTLQLRVAVPGGKGGFGSMLRSQGGKMSSGARNTNNDSCRDLNGRRLGVAKEAQKLADHLQGESERKHQMDKAQQKKYAKLERMLKRTATTGKDLAKGAERMADAGEDFGDAGDATPSPDPDSRANATTLGTDDSALSWGSKRKERVDDTQYIEQSREIVESVRSAVATAMMKKKKKKKQKLNSNASKPTATASTDSKTSAVSF
;
A
#
# COMPACT_ATOMS: atom_id res chain seq x y z
N MET A 1 -18.76 32.61 57.42
CA MET A 1 -18.90 31.31 56.73
C MET A 1 -18.69 31.56 55.25
N VAL A 2 -17.89 30.75 54.57
CA VAL A 2 -17.65 30.81 53.12
C VAL A 2 -18.34 29.58 52.51
N SER A 3 -19.25 29.81 51.58
CA SER A 3 -19.94 28.74 50.85
C SER A 3 -19.15 28.40 49.60
N ILE A 4 -18.78 27.13 49.48
CA ILE A 4 -17.92 26.64 48.39
C ILE A 4 -18.59 25.45 47.72
N LEU A 5 -18.66 25.48 46.40
CA LEU A 5 -19.07 24.36 45.58
C LEU A 5 -17.83 23.65 45.06
N VAL A 6 -17.58 22.43 45.49
CA VAL A 6 -16.45 21.61 45.01
C VAL A 6 -16.97 20.63 43.96
N GLU A 7 -16.52 20.79 42.73
CA GLU A 7 -16.67 19.81 41.66
C GLU A 7 -15.62 18.70 41.85
N SER A 8 -16.09 17.47 42.05
CA SER A 8 -15.25 16.32 42.38
C SER A 8 -15.39 15.20 41.33
N PHE A 9 -14.81 14.04 41.60
CA PHE A 9 -14.79 12.88 40.70
C PHE A 9 -15.13 11.60 41.49
N SER A 10 -15.51 10.54 40.77
CA SER A 10 -15.84 9.23 41.36
C SER A 10 -14.71 8.71 42.26
N PRO A 11 -14.98 8.19 43.46
CA PRO A 11 -16.28 7.73 43.98
C PRO A 11 -17.14 8.79 44.70
N LEU A 12 -16.68 10.05 44.76
CA LEU A 12 -17.40 11.12 45.46
C LEU A 12 -18.53 11.71 44.60
N PRO A 13 -19.54 12.36 45.21
CA PRO A 13 -20.56 13.11 44.48
C PRO A 13 -19.93 14.17 43.56
N ARG A 14 -20.45 14.31 42.34
CA ARG A 14 -19.91 15.25 41.34
C ARG A 14 -19.81 16.69 41.85
N HIS A 15 -20.73 17.11 42.72
CA HIS A 15 -20.72 18.43 43.33
C HIS A 15 -20.95 18.29 44.84
N LEU A 16 -20.11 18.95 45.64
CA LEU A 16 -20.21 19.01 47.09
C LEU A 16 -20.26 20.46 47.56
N CYS A 17 -21.28 20.82 48.33
CA CYS A 17 -21.39 22.13 48.95
C CYS A 17 -20.77 22.09 50.35
N LEU A 18 -19.76 22.93 50.60
CA LEU A 18 -19.08 23.05 51.88
C LEU A 18 -19.30 24.44 52.46
N HIS A 19 -19.57 24.51 53.76
CA HIS A 19 -19.62 25.74 54.53
C HIS A 19 -18.42 25.77 55.46
N LEU A 20 -17.41 26.55 55.11
CA LEU A 20 -16.13 26.59 55.82
C LEU A 20 -15.96 27.91 56.58
N PRO A 21 -15.17 27.92 57.67
CA PRO A 21 -14.76 29.15 58.32
C PRO A 21 -14.01 30.08 57.35
N PRO A 22 -14.08 31.41 57.53
CA PRO A 22 -13.36 32.36 56.67
C PRO A 22 -11.83 32.28 56.79
N SER A 23 -11.33 31.61 57.84
CA SER A 23 -9.92 31.27 58.04
C SER A 23 -9.44 30.06 57.24
N ALA A 24 -10.36 29.28 56.66
CA ALA A 24 -10.02 28.04 55.95
C ALA A 24 -9.14 28.30 54.73
N MET A 25 -8.13 27.45 54.56
CA MET A 25 -7.18 27.47 53.46
C MET A 25 -7.52 26.42 52.41
N ALA A 26 -6.98 26.58 51.21
CA ALA A 26 -7.08 25.57 50.16
C ALA A 26 -6.45 24.22 50.60
N ALA A 27 -5.43 24.24 51.45
CA ALA A 27 -4.83 23.04 52.04
C ALA A 27 -5.84 22.22 52.85
N ASP A 28 -6.64 22.87 53.70
CA ASP A 28 -7.61 22.19 54.59
C ASP A 28 -8.65 21.39 53.79
N VAL A 29 -9.09 21.95 52.65
CA VAL A 29 -10.01 21.27 51.73
C VAL A 29 -9.35 20.05 51.11
N VAL A 30 -8.12 20.22 50.60
CA VAL A 30 -7.37 19.13 49.97
C VAL A 30 -7.07 18.01 50.98
N GLU A 31 -6.71 18.36 52.22
CA GLU A 31 -6.45 17.41 53.31
C GLU A 31 -7.72 16.65 53.72
N GLY A 32 -8.86 17.34 53.81
CA GLY A 32 -10.16 16.70 54.08
C GLY A 32 -10.52 15.64 53.02
N PHE A 33 -10.29 15.95 51.74
CA PHE A 33 -10.48 14.97 50.67
C PHE A 33 -9.43 13.84 50.67
N GLN A 34 -8.19 14.12 51.07
CA GLN A 34 -7.16 13.09 51.23
C GLN A 34 -7.55 12.09 52.32
N LEU A 35 -8.02 12.59 53.46
CA LEU A 35 -8.50 11.77 54.56
C LEU A 35 -9.71 10.93 54.14
N ALA A 36 -10.70 11.55 53.50
CA ALA A 36 -11.93 10.86 53.07
C ALA A 36 -11.68 9.78 52.01
N LEU A 37 -10.68 9.96 51.16
CA LEU A 37 -10.32 9.01 50.09
C LEU A 37 -9.20 8.03 50.50
N GLY A 38 -8.70 8.09 51.74
CA GLY A 38 -7.59 7.26 52.21
C GLY A 38 -6.28 7.50 51.45
N ALA A 39 -6.11 8.67 50.82
CA ALA A 39 -4.93 8.98 50.02
C ALA A 39 -3.79 9.47 50.92
N THR A 40 -2.68 8.72 50.97
CA THR A 40 -1.51 9.05 51.81
C THR A 40 -0.62 10.16 51.21
N SER A 41 -0.75 10.47 49.92
CA SER A 41 0.12 11.44 49.24
C SER A 41 -0.48 12.84 49.21
N ARG A 42 0.24 13.80 49.81
CA ARG A 42 -0.08 15.24 49.74
C ARG A 42 -0.13 15.81 48.31
N LYS A 43 0.45 15.10 47.33
CA LYS A 43 0.44 15.48 45.91
C LYS A 43 -0.63 14.76 45.08
N ALA A 44 -1.51 13.97 45.71
CA ALA A 44 -2.52 13.19 45.01
C ALA A 44 -3.62 14.05 44.38
N PHE A 45 -3.92 15.22 44.96
CA PHE A 45 -4.98 16.09 44.49
C PHE A 45 -4.51 17.54 44.35
N ARG A 46 -5.14 18.27 43.44
CA ARG A 46 -5.00 19.71 43.27
C ARG A 46 -6.36 20.37 43.22
N LEU A 47 -6.43 21.55 43.80
CA LEU A 47 -7.62 22.39 43.78
C LEU A 47 -7.44 23.46 42.70
N MET A 48 -8.44 23.59 41.82
CA MET A 48 -8.44 24.54 40.73
C MET A 48 -9.57 25.55 40.92
N HIS A 49 -9.29 26.81 40.60
CA HIS A 49 -10.27 27.89 40.55
C HIS A 49 -10.11 28.62 39.21
N ASN A 50 -11.18 28.76 38.43
CA ASN A 50 -11.20 29.44 37.12
C ASN A 50 -10.03 28.98 36.20
N GLY A 51 -9.78 27.67 36.14
CA GLY A 51 -8.73 27.09 35.30
C GLY A 51 -7.29 27.23 35.83
N ARG A 52 -7.09 27.85 37.00
CA ARG A 52 -5.78 28.01 37.65
C ARG A 52 -5.64 27.12 38.86
N CYS A 53 -4.44 26.59 39.09
CA CYS A 53 -4.14 25.81 40.29
C CYS A 53 -4.00 26.75 41.48
N LEU A 54 -4.75 26.47 42.54
CA LEU A 54 -4.61 27.18 43.80
C LEU A 54 -3.35 26.71 44.52
N SER A 55 -2.64 27.65 45.14
CA SER A 55 -1.58 27.34 46.10
C SER A 55 -2.22 26.92 47.42
N SER A 56 -1.59 25.98 48.13
CA SER A 56 -2.07 25.44 49.41
C SER A 56 -2.28 26.51 50.48
N SER A 57 -1.51 27.60 50.45
CA SER A 57 -1.57 28.68 51.43
C SER A 57 -2.65 29.75 51.15
N VAL A 58 -3.42 29.61 50.07
CA VAL A 58 -4.44 30.59 49.70
C VAL A 58 -5.67 30.46 50.61
N ARG A 59 -6.16 31.58 51.13
CA ARG A 59 -7.40 31.65 51.92
C ARG A 59 -8.61 31.65 51.00
N LEU A 60 -9.59 30.81 51.31
CA LEU A 60 -10.79 30.65 50.47
C LEU A 60 -11.66 31.92 50.47
N SER A 61 -11.66 32.68 51.56
CA SER A 61 -12.32 33.98 51.65
C SER A 61 -11.81 35.01 50.65
N THR A 62 -10.55 34.91 50.21
CA THR A 62 -9.97 35.85 49.22
C THR A 62 -10.40 35.57 47.79
N LEU A 63 -10.88 34.36 47.49
CA LEU A 63 -11.29 33.96 46.14
C LEU A 63 -12.59 34.63 45.72
N GLY A 64 -13.54 34.78 46.65
CA GLY A 64 -14.81 35.47 46.40
C GLY A 64 -14.67 36.97 46.11
N LEU A 65 -13.57 37.61 46.54
CA LEU A 65 -13.31 39.03 46.21
C LEU A 65 -12.77 39.22 44.79
N ALA A 66 -12.13 38.21 44.21
CA ALA A 66 -11.51 38.30 42.90
C ALA A 66 -12.52 38.20 41.74
N ASP A 67 -13.70 37.62 41.99
CA ASP A 67 -14.70 37.31 40.95
C ASP A 67 -15.68 38.47 40.66
N GLY A 68 -15.40 39.68 41.18
CA GLY A 68 -16.12 40.92 40.84
C GLY A 68 -17.60 40.97 41.27
N THR A 69 -18.15 39.91 41.83
CA THR A 69 -19.53 39.84 42.30
C THR A 69 -19.66 40.46 43.69
N ARG A 70 -19.83 41.78 43.73
CA ARG A 70 -20.25 42.52 44.94
C ARG A 70 -21.67 42.12 45.35
N SER A 71 -21.83 40.96 45.98
CA SER A 71 -23.02 40.64 46.76
C SER A 71 -22.61 40.31 48.20
N PRO A 72 -23.13 41.05 49.21
CA PRO A 72 -22.77 40.85 50.62
C PRO A 72 -23.38 39.59 51.25
N SER A 73 -24.23 38.86 50.52
CA SER A 73 -24.92 37.66 51.01
C SER A 73 -24.68 36.49 50.06
N GLY A 74 -23.57 35.78 50.26
CA GLY A 74 -23.37 34.45 49.69
C GLY A 74 -22.59 34.40 48.38
N SER A 75 -21.36 34.93 48.35
CA SER A 75 -20.42 34.65 47.25
C SER A 75 -20.10 33.15 47.22
N LEU A 76 -20.76 32.40 46.34
CA LEU A 76 -20.50 30.97 46.15
C LEU A 76 -19.23 30.81 45.30
N THR A 77 -18.16 30.29 45.89
CA THR A 77 -16.92 30.03 45.16
C THR A 77 -16.93 28.61 44.60
N THR A 78 -16.74 28.46 43.29
CA THR A 78 -16.66 27.14 42.63
C THR A 78 -15.21 26.67 42.52
N LEU A 79 -14.90 25.49 43.06
CA LEU A 79 -13.59 24.88 43.03
C LEU A 79 -13.66 23.52 42.33
N GLN A 80 -12.63 23.15 41.58
CA GLN A 80 -12.54 21.82 40.97
C GLN A 80 -11.42 21.02 41.64
N LEU A 81 -11.76 19.85 42.17
CA LEU A 81 -10.80 18.88 42.67
C LEU A 81 -10.31 18.00 41.51
N ARG A 82 -9.00 17.98 41.29
CA ARG A 82 -8.37 17.18 40.23
C ARG A 82 -7.36 16.21 40.82
N VAL A 83 -7.34 14.99 40.32
CA VAL A 83 -6.28 14.01 40.63
C VAL A 83 -4.98 14.45 39.94
N ALA A 84 -3.92 14.55 40.71
CA ALA A 84 -2.57 14.77 40.22
C ALA A 84 -1.87 13.43 40.06
N VAL A 85 -1.80 12.97 38.81
CA VAL A 85 -1.09 11.76 38.45
C VAL A 85 0.42 12.08 38.39
N PRO A 86 1.30 11.22 38.96
CA PRO A 86 2.74 11.34 38.77
C PRO A 86 3.09 10.99 37.32
N GLY A 87 2.95 11.94 36.40
CA GLY A 87 3.20 11.72 34.97
C GLY A 87 3.45 13.01 34.20
N GLY A 88 4.53 13.01 33.41
CA GLY A 88 4.97 14.14 32.58
C GLY A 88 4.04 14.38 31.39
N LYS A 89 3.66 15.64 31.19
CA LYS A 89 2.81 16.11 30.08
C LYS A 89 3.51 16.06 28.70
N GLY A 90 4.39 15.08 28.47
CA GLY A 90 5.35 15.05 27.35
C GLY A 90 4.86 14.39 26.06
N GLY A 91 3.73 13.68 26.10
CA GLY A 91 3.21 12.94 24.94
C GLY A 91 2.75 13.86 23.81
N PHE A 92 2.03 14.95 24.13
CA PHE A 92 1.48 15.86 23.12
C PHE A 92 2.57 16.61 22.34
N GLY A 93 3.61 17.10 23.02
CA GLY A 93 4.75 17.72 22.35
C GLY A 93 5.53 16.75 21.47
N SER A 94 5.71 15.50 21.90
CA SER A 94 6.31 14.44 21.08
C SER A 94 5.44 14.12 19.85
N MET A 95 4.13 14.04 20.03
CA MET A 95 3.15 13.84 18.96
C MET A 95 3.14 15.01 17.97
N LEU A 96 3.26 16.25 18.43
CA LEU A 96 3.37 17.41 17.55
C LEU A 96 4.68 17.41 16.76
N ARG A 97 5.79 17.00 17.37
CA ARG A 97 7.08 16.87 16.67
C ARG A 97 7.04 15.75 15.63
N SER A 98 6.44 14.60 15.94
CA SER A 98 6.31 13.49 15.00
C SER A 98 5.38 13.81 13.82
N GLN A 99 4.29 14.55 14.06
CA GLN A 99 3.41 15.04 13.00
C GLN A 99 4.04 16.17 12.17
N GLY A 100 4.75 17.10 12.82
CA GLY A 100 5.46 18.20 12.16
C GLY A 100 6.48 17.73 11.14
N GLY A 101 7.22 16.65 11.45
CA GLY A 101 8.17 16.05 10.51
C GLY A 101 7.54 15.44 9.26
N LYS A 102 6.29 14.97 9.34
CA LYS A 102 5.55 14.43 8.19
C LYS A 102 5.03 15.52 7.25
N MET A 103 4.68 16.68 7.80
CA MET A 103 4.19 17.81 7.01
C MET A 103 5.32 18.54 6.29
N SER A 104 6.53 18.58 6.86
CA SER A 104 7.68 19.26 6.23
C SER A 104 8.26 18.50 5.03
N SER A 105 8.16 17.16 5.01
CA SER A 105 8.58 16.36 3.85
C SER A 105 7.53 16.37 2.72
N GLY A 106 6.24 16.45 3.06
CA GLY A 106 5.14 16.62 2.11
C GLY A 106 5.01 18.03 1.53
N ALA A 107 5.68 19.04 2.10
CA ALA A 107 5.67 20.42 1.59
C ALA A 107 6.42 20.57 0.24
N ARG A 108 7.22 19.58 -0.17
CA ARG A 108 7.72 19.44 -1.55
C ARG A 108 6.75 18.66 -2.43
N ASN A 109 5.44 18.89 -2.27
CA ASN A 109 4.47 18.35 -3.20
C ASN A 109 4.56 19.14 -4.52
N THR A 110 5.34 18.62 -5.48
CA THR A 110 5.54 19.18 -6.81
C THR A 110 4.34 18.96 -7.74
N ASN A 111 3.13 18.86 -7.18
CA ASN A 111 1.86 18.73 -7.89
C ASN A 111 1.43 20.07 -8.54
N ASN A 112 2.30 20.57 -9.40
CA ASN A 112 2.12 21.76 -10.23
C ASN A 112 1.54 21.40 -11.61
N ASP A 113 1.00 20.20 -11.77
CA ASP A 113 0.46 19.71 -13.04
C ASP A 113 -0.80 20.50 -13.43
N SER A 114 -1.64 20.79 -12.43
CA SER A 114 -2.91 21.51 -12.60
C SER A 114 -2.77 22.98 -12.95
N CYS A 115 -1.62 23.59 -12.70
CA CYS A 115 -1.39 25.00 -13.00
C CYS A 115 -1.27 25.24 -14.51
N ARG A 116 -1.55 26.48 -14.92
CA ARG A 116 -1.55 26.90 -16.32
C ARG A 116 -0.41 27.86 -16.60
N ASP A 117 0.07 27.85 -17.84
CA ASP A 117 0.98 28.87 -18.35
C ASP A 117 0.21 30.14 -18.80
N LEU A 118 0.95 31.19 -19.21
CA LEU A 118 0.39 32.45 -19.73
C LEU A 118 -0.40 32.26 -21.04
N ASN A 119 -0.23 31.12 -21.71
CA ASN A 119 -0.96 30.75 -22.92
C ASN A 119 -2.20 29.89 -22.60
N GLY A 120 -2.52 29.66 -21.32
CA GLY A 120 -3.69 28.90 -20.86
C GLY A 120 -3.55 27.37 -20.94
N ARG A 121 -2.39 26.83 -21.30
CA ARG A 121 -2.10 25.39 -21.34
C ARG A 121 -1.71 24.91 -19.94
N ARG A 122 -2.15 23.71 -19.56
CA ARG A 122 -1.76 23.08 -18.30
C ARG A 122 -0.30 22.62 -18.35
N LEU A 123 0.44 22.81 -17.27
CA LEU A 123 1.86 22.41 -17.18
C LEU A 123 2.04 20.89 -17.33
N GLY A 124 1.08 20.06 -16.91
CA GLY A 124 1.11 18.62 -17.19
C GLY A 124 1.14 18.29 -18.67
N VAL A 125 0.23 18.90 -19.45
CA VAL A 125 0.14 18.67 -20.89
C VAL A 125 1.42 19.10 -21.60
N ALA A 126 2.11 20.14 -21.10
CA ALA A 126 3.41 20.56 -21.61
C ALA A 126 4.52 19.52 -21.32
N LYS A 127 4.58 19.02 -20.08
CA LYS A 127 5.55 17.99 -19.67
C LYS A 127 5.32 16.66 -20.39
N GLU A 128 4.07 16.25 -20.59
CA GLU A 128 3.72 15.04 -21.33
C GLU A 128 4.15 15.14 -22.80
N ALA A 129 3.90 16.28 -23.45
CA ALA A 129 4.34 16.50 -24.82
C ALA A 129 5.86 16.50 -24.97
N GLN A 130 6.59 17.09 -24.01
CA GLN A 130 8.06 17.02 -23.98
C GLN A 130 8.54 15.58 -23.83
N LYS A 131 7.99 14.83 -22.87
CA LYS A 131 8.33 13.42 -22.67
C LYS A 131 8.05 12.56 -23.91
N LEU A 132 6.98 12.83 -24.64
CA LEU A 132 6.68 12.16 -25.91
C LEU A 132 7.68 12.54 -27.01
N ALA A 133 8.07 13.81 -27.11
CA ALA A 133 9.08 14.26 -28.06
C ALA A 133 10.45 13.62 -27.78
N ASP A 134 10.89 13.60 -26.53
CA ASP A 134 12.15 12.96 -26.11
C ASP A 134 12.13 11.46 -26.40
N HIS A 135 10.98 10.80 -26.20
CA HIS A 135 10.81 9.39 -26.54
C HIS A 135 11.02 9.15 -28.03
N LEU A 136 10.34 9.92 -28.89
CA LEU A 136 10.45 9.83 -30.35
C LEU A 136 11.88 10.10 -30.84
N GLN A 137 12.56 11.09 -30.25
CA GLN A 137 13.95 11.40 -30.59
C GLN A 137 14.90 10.25 -30.19
N GLY A 138 14.73 9.73 -28.97
CA GLY A 138 15.52 8.62 -28.45
C GLY A 138 15.17 7.24 -29.06
N GLU A 139 14.12 7.11 -29.88
CA GLU A 139 13.82 5.84 -30.58
C GLU A 139 14.91 5.47 -31.57
N SER A 140 15.49 6.46 -32.26
CA SER A 140 16.58 6.22 -33.20
C SER A 140 17.80 5.66 -32.47
N GLU A 141 18.23 6.30 -31.40
CA GLU A 141 19.37 5.85 -30.60
C GLU A 141 19.11 4.50 -29.93
N ARG A 142 17.90 4.27 -29.40
CA ARG A 142 17.53 2.96 -28.84
C ARG A 142 17.59 1.85 -29.88
N LYS A 143 17.11 2.09 -31.11
CA LYS A 143 17.22 1.11 -32.20
C LYS A 143 18.67 0.81 -32.55
N HIS A 144 19.51 1.83 -32.71
CA HIS A 144 20.94 1.62 -32.98
C HIS A 144 21.66 0.88 -31.85
N GLN A 145 21.28 1.11 -30.60
CA GLN A 145 21.81 0.37 -29.45
C GLN A 145 21.35 -1.09 -29.45
N MET A 146 20.08 -1.35 -29.77
CA MET A 146 19.55 -2.71 -29.91
C MET A 146 20.24 -3.46 -31.05
N ASP A 147 20.43 -2.83 -32.21
CA ASP A 147 21.10 -3.44 -33.36
C ASP A 147 22.57 -3.76 -33.05
N LYS A 148 23.29 -2.83 -32.41
CA LYS A 148 24.66 -3.08 -31.93
C LYS A 148 24.71 -4.20 -30.90
N ALA A 149 23.74 -4.28 -29.99
CA ALA A 149 23.66 -5.35 -29.01
C ALA A 149 23.36 -6.70 -29.68
N GLN A 150 22.47 -6.73 -30.67
CA GLN A 150 22.18 -7.92 -31.48
C GLN A 150 23.42 -8.37 -32.27
N GLN A 151 24.12 -7.46 -32.95
CA GLN A 151 25.36 -7.78 -33.66
C GLN A 151 26.42 -8.35 -32.73
N LYS A 152 26.58 -7.80 -31.51
CA LYS A 152 27.48 -8.37 -30.50
C LYS A 152 27.05 -9.77 -30.06
N LYS A 153 25.74 -10.01 -29.90
CA LYS A 153 25.20 -11.34 -29.59
C LYS A 153 25.50 -12.33 -30.71
N TYR A 154 25.22 -11.97 -31.96
CA TYR A 154 25.52 -12.80 -33.14
C TYR A 154 27.02 -13.06 -33.30
N ALA A 155 27.87 -12.05 -33.15
CA ALA A 155 29.33 -12.22 -33.20
C ALA A 155 29.85 -13.12 -32.07
N LYS A 156 29.27 -13.03 -30.86
CA LYS A 156 29.60 -13.94 -29.76
C LYS A 156 29.19 -15.38 -30.08
N LEU A 157 27.98 -15.59 -30.62
CA LEU A 157 27.50 -16.89 -31.06
C LEU A 157 28.38 -17.46 -32.17
N GLU A 158 28.74 -16.68 -33.19
CA GLU A 158 29.66 -17.11 -34.25
C GLU A 158 31.05 -17.46 -33.72
N ARG A 159 31.59 -16.70 -32.77
CA ARG A 159 32.89 -17.01 -32.14
C ARG A 159 32.83 -18.27 -31.28
N MET A 160 31.66 -18.62 -30.76
CA MET A 160 31.44 -19.88 -30.06
C MET A 160 31.31 -21.03 -31.07
N LEU A 161 30.54 -20.84 -32.14
CA LEU A 161 30.32 -21.84 -33.20
C LEU A 161 31.59 -22.16 -34.01
N LYS A 162 32.42 -21.15 -34.30
CA LYS A 162 33.72 -21.34 -34.99
C LYS A 162 34.75 -22.03 -34.10
N ARG A 163 34.65 -21.93 -32.78
CA ARG A 163 35.50 -22.69 -31.83
C ARG A 163 35.09 -24.17 -31.71
N THR A 164 33.85 -24.51 -32.05
CA THR A 164 33.36 -25.89 -32.02
C THR A 164 33.47 -26.61 -33.37
N ALA A 165 34.07 -25.98 -34.40
CA ALA A 165 34.20 -26.53 -35.75
C ALA A 165 35.63 -27.04 -36.10
N THR A 166 36.52 -27.17 -35.12
CA THR A 166 37.88 -27.69 -35.33
C THR A 166 38.08 -29.05 -34.67
N THR A 167 37.19 -30.03 -34.92
CA THR A 167 37.55 -31.46 -34.79
C THR A 167 36.60 -32.28 -35.66
N GLY A 168 37.00 -32.56 -36.91
CA GLY A 168 36.23 -33.43 -37.83
C GLY A 168 36.00 -34.87 -37.32
N LYS A 169 36.59 -35.25 -36.18
CA LYS A 169 36.38 -36.53 -35.51
C LYS A 169 35.19 -36.53 -34.53
N ASP A 170 34.70 -35.37 -34.09
CA ASP A 170 33.58 -35.28 -33.13
C ASP A 170 32.21 -35.18 -33.81
N LEU A 171 32.17 -34.78 -35.09
CA LEU A 171 30.95 -34.76 -35.91
C LEU A 171 30.46 -36.17 -36.28
N ALA A 172 31.39 -37.10 -36.55
CA ALA A 172 31.04 -38.50 -36.81
C ALA A 172 30.53 -39.21 -35.54
N LYS A 173 31.14 -38.93 -34.39
CA LYS A 173 30.74 -39.51 -33.10
C LYS A 173 29.44 -38.89 -32.55
N GLY A 174 29.15 -37.63 -32.90
CA GLY A 174 27.88 -36.97 -32.57
C GLY A 174 26.70 -37.43 -33.43
N ALA A 175 26.93 -37.73 -34.72
CA ALA A 175 25.90 -38.25 -35.62
C ALA A 175 25.48 -39.69 -35.27
N GLU A 176 26.43 -40.53 -34.85
CA GLU A 176 26.16 -41.90 -34.39
C GLU A 176 25.35 -41.92 -33.07
N ARG A 177 25.60 -40.96 -32.17
CA ARG A 177 24.84 -40.82 -30.91
C ARG A 177 23.45 -40.20 -31.06
N MET A 178 23.22 -39.41 -32.10
CA MET A 178 21.91 -38.79 -32.39
C MET A 178 20.97 -39.71 -33.19
N ALA A 179 21.49 -40.78 -33.79
CA ALA A 179 20.66 -41.79 -34.46
C ALA A 179 20.01 -42.79 -33.47
N ASP A 180 20.52 -42.87 -32.24
CA ASP A 180 20.09 -43.85 -31.22
C ASP A 180 19.25 -43.23 -30.07
N ALA A 181 19.29 -41.90 -29.90
CA ALA A 181 18.44 -41.19 -28.94
C ALA A 181 17.44 -40.30 -29.69
N GLY A 182 16.30 -40.89 -30.03
CA GLY A 182 15.16 -40.17 -30.57
C GLY A 182 14.71 -39.04 -29.63
N GLU A 183 14.65 -37.84 -30.21
CA GLU A 183 13.78 -36.70 -29.87
C GLU A 183 13.30 -36.58 -28.40
N ASP A 184 14.08 -35.87 -27.58
CA ASP A 184 13.52 -35.07 -26.48
C ASP A 184 14.41 -33.85 -26.22
N PHE A 185 14.02 -32.70 -26.79
CA PHE A 185 14.52 -31.40 -26.34
C PHE A 185 13.35 -30.63 -25.76
N GLY A 186 13.12 -30.89 -24.46
CA GLY A 186 12.39 -30.00 -23.59
C GLY A 186 12.96 -28.58 -23.65
N ASP A 187 12.05 -27.64 -23.89
CA ASP A 187 12.23 -26.20 -23.76
C ASP A 187 12.70 -25.88 -22.34
N ALA A 188 14.01 -25.70 -22.18
CA ALA A 188 14.62 -25.28 -20.93
C ALA A 188 14.25 -23.81 -20.70
N GLY A 189 13.20 -23.63 -19.91
CA GLY A 189 12.72 -22.36 -19.42
C GLY A 189 13.85 -21.50 -18.85
N ASP A 190 13.80 -20.23 -19.24
CA ASP A 190 14.56 -19.12 -18.68
C ASP A 190 14.22 -19.02 -17.18
N ALA A 191 15.06 -19.64 -16.36
CA ALA A 191 15.08 -19.45 -14.92
C ALA A 191 15.63 -18.04 -14.63
N THR A 192 14.73 -17.05 -14.50
CA THR A 192 15.08 -15.79 -13.86
C THR A 192 15.40 -16.05 -12.37
N PRO A 193 16.60 -15.68 -11.90
CA PRO A 193 17.03 -15.96 -10.54
C PRO A 193 16.33 -15.05 -9.53
N SER A 194 15.77 -15.67 -8.50
CA SER A 194 15.40 -15.10 -7.21
C SER A 194 16.58 -14.35 -6.56
N PRO A 195 16.36 -13.15 -6.00
CA PRO A 195 17.33 -12.50 -5.11
C PRO A 195 16.88 -12.59 -3.63
N ASP A 196 17.66 -13.29 -2.82
CA ASP A 196 17.68 -13.20 -1.35
C ASP A 196 19.13 -13.00 -0.89
N PRO A 197 19.44 -12.64 0.38
CA PRO A 197 18.87 -11.61 1.24
C PRO A 197 20.03 -10.73 1.82
N ASP A 198 19.74 -9.94 2.88
CA ASP A 198 20.68 -9.21 3.76
C ASP A 198 20.90 -7.69 3.52
N SER A 199 20.13 -6.87 4.24
CA SER A 199 20.64 -6.20 5.44
C SER A 199 19.67 -5.12 5.95
N ARG A 200 18.90 -5.46 6.99
CA ARG A 200 18.67 -4.57 8.14
C ARG A 200 17.91 -5.30 9.23
N ALA A 201 18.70 -5.88 10.14
CA ALA A 201 18.29 -6.06 11.52
C ALA A 201 17.90 -4.68 12.08
N ASN A 202 16.67 -4.56 12.59
CA ASN A 202 16.41 -4.29 14.01
C ASN A 202 14.91 -3.97 14.19
N ALA A 203 14.13 -4.95 14.66
CA ALA A 203 12.87 -4.69 15.37
C ALA A 203 12.48 -5.95 16.15
N THR A 204 12.90 -5.95 17.41
CA THR A 204 12.41 -6.85 18.46
C THR A 204 10.88 -6.82 18.52
N THR A 205 10.33 -8.03 18.57
CA THR A 205 8.93 -8.39 18.72
C THR A 205 8.39 -8.12 20.12
N LEU A 206 7.05 -8.22 20.24
CA LEU A 206 6.14 -8.26 21.41
C LEU A 206 5.13 -7.12 21.26
N GLY A 207 3.82 -7.33 21.20
CA GLY A 207 2.96 -8.49 21.39
C GLY A 207 1.53 -7.92 21.38
N THR A 208 0.62 -8.71 20.86
CA THR A 208 -0.83 -8.50 20.76
C THR A 208 -1.47 -7.97 22.04
N ASP A 209 -2.48 -7.10 21.89
CA ASP A 209 -3.85 -7.35 22.39
C ASP A 209 -4.81 -6.25 21.89
N ASP A 210 -5.78 -6.70 21.08
CA ASP A 210 -6.89 -5.94 20.53
C ASP A 210 -7.97 -5.66 21.59
N SER A 211 -8.45 -4.42 21.68
CA SER A 211 -9.89 -4.18 21.83
C SER A 211 -10.30 -2.76 21.44
N ALA A 212 -11.34 -2.72 20.60
CA ALA A 212 -12.39 -1.72 20.56
C ALA A 212 -12.24 -0.49 19.62
N LEU A 213 -13.11 -0.53 18.59
CA LEU A 213 -13.95 0.55 18.07
C LEU A 213 -13.50 1.35 16.82
N SER A 214 -13.80 0.74 15.67
CA SER A 214 -14.66 1.28 14.60
C SER A 214 -15.06 2.77 14.69
N TRP A 215 -14.43 3.60 13.86
CA TRP A 215 -15.12 4.69 13.17
C TRP A 215 -14.52 4.92 11.77
N GLY A 216 -15.39 5.10 10.79
CA GLY A 216 -15.12 4.90 9.37
C GLY A 216 -13.99 5.75 8.77
N SER A 217 -12.97 5.07 8.27
CA SER A 217 -12.10 5.58 7.21
C SER A 217 -12.40 4.78 5.96
N LYS A 218 -13.15 5.37 5.03
CA LYS A 218 -13.17 4.91 3.63
C LYS A 218 -11.74 5.03 3.10
N ARG A 219 -10.98 3.94 3.21
CA ARG A 219 -9.70 3.78 2.50
C ARG A 219 -10.02 4.04 1.03
N LYS A 220 -9.39 5.07 0.45
CA LYS A 220 -9.17 5.09 -0.99
C LYS A 220 -8.24 3.93 -1.28
N GLU A 221 -8.84 2.77 -1.48
CA GLU A 221 -8.17 1.62 -2.04
C GLU A 221 -7.75 2.04 -3.44
N ARG A 222 -6.44 2.31 -3.60
CA ARG A 222 -5.85 2.26 -4.93
C ARG A 222 -6.06 0.82 -5.35
N VAL A 223 -6.97 0.62 -6.29
CA VAL A 223 -7.12 -0.64 -6.99
C VAL A 223 -5.81 -0.81 -7.76
N ASP A 224 -4.84 -1.48 -7.14
CA ASP A 224 -3.66 -1.94 -7.84
C ASP A 224 -4.15 -3.05 -8.78
N ASP A 225 -4.41 -2.65 -10.04
CA ASP A 225 -4.91 -3.46 -11.16
C ASP A 225 -3.97 -4.60 -11.59
N THR A 226 -3.14 -5.14 -10.68
CA THR A 226 -2.29 -6.30 -10.97
C THR A 226 -3.13 -7.51 -11.34
N GLN A 227 -4.25 -7.73 -10.63
CA GLN A 227 -5.17 -8.81 -10.93
C GLN A 227 -5.86 -8.63 -12.28
N TYR A 228 -6.23 -7.41 -12.66
CA TYR A 228 -6.89 -7.17 -13.95
C TYR A 228 -5.90 -7.28 -15.12
N ILE A 229 -4.65 -6.86 -14.92
CA ILE A 229 -3.59 -7.01 -15.92
C ILE A 229 -3.19 -8.48 -16.08
N GLU A 230 -3.12 -9.26 -14.99
CA GLU A 230 -2.85 -10.70 -15.06
C GLU A 230 -4.02 -11.47 -15.69
N GLN A 231 -5.26 -11.17 -15.31
CA GLN A 231 -6.46 -11.77 -15.91
C GLN A 231 -6.57 -11.44 -17.40
N SER A 232 -6.32 -10.19 -17.79
CA SER A 232 -6.32 -9.83 -19.22
C SER A 232 -5.20 -10.51 -20.01
N ARG A 233 -4.02 -10.70 -19.41
CA ARG A 233 -2.94 -11.49 -20.01
C ARG A 233 -3.31 -12.96 -20.18
N GLU A 234 -3.91 -13.57 -19.16
CA GLU A 234 -4.34 -14.98 -19.19
C GLU A 234 -5.46 -15.21 -20.22
N ILE A 235 -6.42 -14.28 -20.33
CA ILE A 235 -7.47 -14.33 -21.35
C ILE A 235 -6.86 -14.25 -22.76
N VAL A 236 -5.88 -13.37 -22.98
CA VAL A 236 -5.21 -13.24 -24.29
C VAL A 236 -4.39 -14.50 -24.63
N GLU A 237 -3.73 -15.10 -23.64
CA GLU A 237 -2.96 -16.35 -23.80
C GLU A 237 -3.86 -17.55 -24.13
N SER A 238 -5.01 -17.67 -23.44
CA SER A 238 -6.03 -18.68 -23.70
C SER A 238 -6.61 -18.56 -25.12
N VAL A 239 -6.91 -17.35 -25.58
CA VAL A 239 -7.38 -17.12 -26.96
C VAL A 239 -6.29 -17.44 -27.99
N ARG A 240 -5.04 -17.04 -27.75
CA ARG A 240 -3.93 -17.34 -28.67
C ARG A 240 -3.67 -18.85 -28.79
N SER A 241 -3.66 -19.56 -27.67
CA SER A 241 -3.47 -21.02 -27.66
C SER A 241 -4.65 -21.75 -28.33
N ALA A 242 -5.88 -21.30 -28.13
CA ALA A 242 -7.06 -21.82 -28.83
C ALA A 242 -6.99 -21.58 -30.36
N VAL A 243 -6.54 -20.41 -30.80
CA VAL A 243 -6.36 -20.11 -32.24
C VAL A 243 -5.22 -20.95 -32.83
N ALA A 244 -4.11 -21.11 -32.10
CA ALA A 244 -2.98 -21.93 -32.52
C ALA A 244 -3.39 -23.40 -32.68
N THR A 245 -4.12 -23.96 -31.71
CA THR A 245 -4.64 -25.34 -31.80
C THR A 245 -5.66 -25.50 -32.93
N ALA A 246 -6.54 -24.52 -33.15
CA ALA A 246 -7.48 -24.53 -34.28
C ALA A 246 -6.76 -24.47 -35.64
N MET A 247 -5.72 -23.65 -35.77
CA MET A 247 -4.89 -23.57 -36.98
C MET A 247 -4.13 -24.88 -37.24
N MET A 248 -3.58 -25.50 -36.19
CA MET A 248 -2.90 -26.81 -36.31
C MET A 248 -3.89 -27.93 -36.66
N LYS A 249 -5.11 -27.93 -36.09
CA LYS A 249 -6.16 -28.88 -36.44
C LYS A 249 -6.65 -28.68 -37.88
N LYS A 250 -6.75 -27.44 -38.35
CA LYS A 250 -7.04 -27.10 -39.77
C LYS A 250 -5.90 -27.58 -40.70
N LYS A 251 -4.65 -27.39 -40.31
CA LYS A 251 -3.46 -27.86 -41.06
C LYS A 251 -3.38 -29.39 -41.10
N LYS A 252 -3.67 -30.09 -39.99
CA LYS A 252 -3.74 -31.55 -39.90
C LYS A 252 -4.88 -32.11 -40.76
N LYS A 253 -6.07 -31.49 -40.74
CA LYS A 253 -7.22 -31.86 -41.60
C LYS A 253 -6.92 -31.61 -43.09
N LYS A 254 -6.18 -30.54 -43.43
CA LYS A 254 -5.68 -30.29 -44.79
C LYS A 254 -4.67 -31.37 -45.22
N LYS A 255 -3.72 -31.73 -44.36
CA LYS A 255 -2.72 -32.78 -44.63
C LYS A 255 -3.36 -34.18 -44.74
N GLN A 256 -4.37 -34.50 -43.93
CA GLN A 256 -5.16 -35.73 -44.06
C GLN A 256 -5.98 -35.77 -45.35
N LYS A 257 -6.60 -34.66 -45.77
CA LYS A 257 -7.29 -34.57 -47.07
C LYS A 257 -6.34 -34.75 -48.26
N LEU A 258 -5.10 -34.27 -48.15
CA LEU A 258 -4.05 -34.49 -49.14
C LEU A 258 -3.60 -35.96 -49.18
N ASN A 259 -3.58 -36.66 -48.04
CA ASN A 259 -3.18 -38.07 -47.97
C ASN A 259 -4.29 -39.05 -48.42
N SER A 260 -5.57 -38.72 -48.21
CA SER A 260 -6.69 -39.56 -48.67
C SER A 260 -6.95 -39.50 -50.19
N ASN A 261 -6.40 -38.50 -50.88
CA ASN A 261 -6.48 -38.38 -52.34
C ASN A 261 -5.35 -39.13 -53.07
N ALA A 262 -4.36 -39.70 -52.35
CA ALA A 262 -3.25 -40.45 -52.94
C ALA A 262 -3.46 -41.97 -52.95
N SER A 263 -4.58 -42.47 -52.39
CA SER A 263 -4.88 -43.91 -52.33
C SER A 263 -6.32 -44.22 -52.74
N LYS A 264 -6.59 -44.21 -54.05
CA LYS A 264 -7.72 -44.96 -54.62
C LYS A 264 -7.28 -45.60 -55.94
N PRO A 265 -7.16 -46.93 -56.02
CA PRO A 265 -6.65 -47.63 -57.20
C PRO A 265 -7.72 -47.79 -58.30
N THR A 266 -7.23 -47.79 -59.53
CA THR A 266 -7.92 -47.95 -60.81
C THR A 266 -8.25 -49.43 -61.08
N ALA A 267 -9.49 -49.74 -61.48
CA ALA A 267 -9.91 -50.99 -62.15
C ALA A 267 -11.18 -50.66 -62.97
N THR A 268 -11.08 -50.41 -64.29
CA THR A 268 -11.18 -51.32 -65.46
C THR A 268 -12.55 -51.97 -65.71
N ALA A 269 -13.09 -51.68 -66.91
CA ALA A 269 -14.06 -52.42 -67.71
C ALA A 269 -15.52 -52.50 -67.18
N SER A 270 -16.59 -52.47 -67.96
CA SER A 270 -16.81 -52.60 -69.41
C SER A 270 -18.15 -51.95 -69.81
N THR A 271 -18.24 -51.71 -71.12
CA THR A 271 -19.31 -51.15 -71.95
C THR A 271 -20.57 -52.01 -72.09
N ASP A 272 -21.56 -51.37 -72.76
CA ASP A 272 -22.77 -51.89 -73.45
C ASP A 272 -24.07 -51.97 -72.65
N SER A 273 -25.23 -51.60 -73.19
CA SER A 273 -25.61 -50.86 -74.41
C SER A 273 -27.13 -50.63 -74.34
N LYS A 274 -27.62 -49.58 -75.03
CA LYS A 274 -28.98 -49.45 -75.62
C LYS A 274 -30.17 -49.43 -74.60
N THR A 275 -31.25 -48.68 -74.77
CA THR A 275 -31.92 -48.12 -75.96
C THR A 275 -33.01 -47.17 -75.47
N SER A 276 -33.26 -46.09 -76.23
CA SER A 276 -34.57 -45.50 -76.61
C SER A 276 -35.75 -45.58 -75.63
N ALA A 277 -36.55 -44.54 -75.38
CA ALA A 277 -37.23 -43.69 -76.34
C ALA A 277 -38.15 -42.70 -75.58
N VAL A 278 -38.36 -41.51 -76.16
CA VAL A 278 -39.67 -40.85 -76.37
C VAL A 278 -40.51 -40.57 -75.10
N SER A 279 -40.45 -39.38 -74.51
CA SER A 279 -41.27 -38.19 -74.82
C SER A 279 -42.79 -38.42 -74.88
N PHE A 280 -43.48 -37.97 -73.84
CA PHE A 280 -44.63 -37.05 -73.90
C PHE A 280 -44.61 -36.17 -72.65
#